data_AF-A0AAI8TVE1-F1
#
_entry.id   AF-A0AAI8TVE1-F1
#
_cell.length_a   1.000
_cell.length_b   1.000
_cell.length_c   1.000
_cell.angle_alpha   90.00
_cell.angle_beta   90.00
_cell.angle_gamma   90.00
#
_symmetry.space_group_name_H-M   'P 1'
#
loop_
_entity.id
_entity.type
_entity.pdbx_description
1 polymer ?
#
loop_
_entity_poly.entity_id
_entity_poly.type
_entity_poly.pdbx_seq_one_letter_code
_entity_poly.pdbx_strand_id
1 'polypeptide(L)'
;MQIAIVLYPGFTALDFIGPYEILHYLPDAEVRFVWHEPGPITADSGVLVIGATHSFDETPSPDVILVPGGPTTIEHARDENVLAWLRRAHQTASWTTSVCSGSVLLAAAGILDGRRATSHWMALPVLKTFGVTPVSEQRIVDAGDQVVTAAGVSAGIDLGLWLAGQIAGEAKAKAIQLGIEYDPQPPFDSGHMSKASAATKATATALLSKDLVKPAAIKATTLLLWDQAIGKVRRRRAAS
;
A
#
# COMPACT_ATOMS: atom_id res chain seq x y z
N MET A 1 -16.15 -4.35 13.40
CA MET A 1 -15.39 -3.43 12.53
C MET A 1 -14.70 -4.25 11.45
N GLN A 2 -15.09 -4.06 10.20
CA GLN A 2 -14.56 -4.81 9.07
C GLN A 2 -13.29 -4.17 8.53
N ILE A 3 -12.22 -4.96 8.42
CA ILE A 3 -10.91 -4.53 7.92
C ILE A 3 -10.62 -5.30 6.63
N ALA A 4 -10.70 -4.63 5.49
CA ALA A 4 -10.37 -5.19 4.19
C ALA A 4 -8.89 -4.97 3.88
N ILE A 5 -8.14 -6.08 3.76
CA ILE A 5 -6.76 -6.09 3.30
C ILE A 5 -6.76 -6.60 1.86
N VAL A 6 -6.41 -5.75 0.91
CA VAL A 6 -6.39 -6.10 -0.52
C VAL A 6 -5.18 -6.99 -0.79
N LEU A 7 -5.39 -8.20 -1.31
CA LEU A 7 -4.30 -9.08 -1.75
C LEU A 7 -4.32 -9.21 -3.26
N TYR A 8 -3.17 -9.33 -3.91
CA TYR A 8 -3.09 -9.52 -5.36
C TYR A 8 -1.86 -10.35 -5.76
N PRO A 9 -1.88 -11.08 -6.90
CA PRO A 9 -0.73 -11.88 -7.33
C PRO A 9 0.55 -11.04 -7.39
N GLY A 10 1.56 -11.42 -6.62
CA GLY A 10 2.83 -10.69 -6.50
C GLY A 10 2.84 -9.56 -5.46
N PHE A 11 1.92 -9.55 -4.49
CA PHE A 11 2.04 -8.69 -3.31
C PHE A 11 3.32 -9.01 -2.51
N THR A 12 3.87 -8.03 -1.79
CA THR A 12 4.92 -8.25 -0.79
C THR A 12 4.30 -8.64 0.55
N ALA A 13 4.65 -9.80 1.09
CA ALA A 13 3.95 -10.40 2.23
C ALA A 13 3.97 -9.53 3.49
N LEU A 14 5.13 -8.96 3.84
CA LEU A 14 5.26 -8.19 5.09
C LEU A 14 4.43 -6.89 5.06
N ASP A 15 4.13 -6.36 3.87
CA ASP A 15 3.33 -5.13 3.72
C ASP A 15 1.92 -5.29 4.28
N PHE A 16 1.36 -6.49 4.25
CA PHE A 16 0.03 -6.76 4.81
C PHE A 16 0.09 -7.57 6.11
N ILE A 17 1.04 -8.50 6.25
CA ILE A 17 1.21 -9.31 7.48
C ILE A 17 1.57 -8.41 8.66
N GLY A 18 2.47 -7.43 8.47
CA GLY A 18 2.86 -6.50 9.54
C GLY A 18 1.67 -5.75 10.15
N PRO A 19 0.88 -5.01 9.33
CA PRO A 19 -0.35 -4.40 9.82
C PRO A 19 -1.38 -5.42 10.32
N TYR A 20 -1.56 -6.55 9.64
CA TYR A 20 -2.50 -7.61 10.05
C TYR A 20 -2.25 -8.03 11.51
N GLU A 21 -0.98 -8.28 11.86
CA GLU A 21 -0.56 -8.69 13.21
C GLU A 21 -0.96 -7.67 14.29
N ILE A 22 -1.12 -6.40 13.94
CA ILE A 22 -1.59 -5.37 14.86
C ILE A 22 -3.12 -5.26 14.84
N LEU A 23 -3.69 -5.19 13.65
CA LEU A 23 -5.09 -4.82 13.44
C LEU A 23 -6.07 -5.91 13.91
N HIS A 24 -5.65 -7.19 13.92
CA HIS A 24 -6.51 -8.27 14.41
C HIS A 24 -6.73 -8.23 15.94
N TYR A 25 -5.98 -7.42 16.69
CA TYR A 25 -6.18 -7.20 18.13
C TYR A 25 -7.17 -6.07 18.46
N LEU A 26 -7.67 -5.35 17.44
CA LEU A 26 -8.65 -4.29 17.66
C LEU A 26 -10.01 -4.86 18.11
N PRO A 27 -10.77 -4.10 18.92
CA PRO A 27 -12.09 -4.54 19.36
C PRO A 27 -13.00 -4.86 18.17
N ASP A 28 -13.67 -6.01 18.22
CA ASP A 28 -14.63 -6.48 17.21
C ASP A 28 -14.06 -6.49 15.77
N ALA A 29 -12.74 -6.67 15.62
CA ALA A 29 -12.07 -6.69 14.32
C ALA A 29 -12.46 -7.96 13.53
N GLU A 30 -13.03 -7.74 12.35
CA GLU A 30 -13.27 -8.77 11.35
C GLU A 30 -12.31 -8.50 10.18
N VAL A 31 -11.16 -9.19 10.18
CA VAL A 31 -10.17 -9.03 9.11
C VAL A 31 -10.52 -9.91 7.92
N ARG A 32 -10.57 -9.31 6.74
CA ARG A 32 -10.83 -9.98 5.47
C ARG A 32 -9.66 -9.77 4.51
N PHE A 33 -9.18 -10.85 3.93
CA PHE A 33 -8.25 -10.80 2.81
C PHE A 33 -9.09 -10.77 1.54
N VAL A 34 -9.04 -9.66 0.81
CA VAL A 34 -9.99 -9.38 -0.27
C VAL A 34 -9.26 -9.38 -1.61
N TRP A 35 -9.85 -10.08 -2.58
CA TRP A 35 -9.42 -10.03 -3.98
C TRP A 35 -10.63 -10.13 -4.92
N HIS A 36 -10.41 -10.38 -6.22
CA HIS A 36 -11.50 -10.64 -7.17
C HIS A 36 -12.38 -11.80 -6.73
N GLU A 37 -11.77 -12.89 -6.29
CA GLU A 37 -12.44 -14.10 -5.82
C GLU A 37 -11.70 -14.71 -4.62
N PRO A 38 -12.39 -15.40 -3.71
CA PRO A 38 -11.76 -16.19 -2.67
C PRO A 38 -10.86 -17.29 -3.29
N GLY A 39 -9.70 -17.52 -2.70
CA GLY A 39 -8.76 -18.52 -3.20
C GLY A 39 -7.28 -18.17 -3.02
N PRO A 40 -6.38 -19.07 -3.44
CA PRO A 40 -4.94 -18.90 -3.21
C PRO A 40 -4.35 -17.77 -4.06
N ILE A 41 -3.55 -16.91 -3.43
CA ILE A 41 -2.79 -15.84 -4.06
C ILE A 41 -1.32 -15.99 -3.67
N THR A 42 -0.45 -16.09 -4.69
CA THR A 42 0.99 -16.23 -4.50
C THR A 42 1.64 -14.84 -4.32
N ALA A 43 2.44 -14.72 -3.26
CA ALA A 43 3.26 -13.54 -2.99
C ALA A 43 4.44 -13.40 -3.99
N ASP A 44 5.11 -12.26 -3.94
CA ASP A 44 6.26 -11.90 -4.80
C ASP A 44 7.43 -12.90 -4.82
N SER A 45 7.65 -13.65 -3.73
CA SER A 45 8.68 -14.69 -3.64
C SER A 45 8.38 -15.95 -4.47
N GLY A 46 7.14 -16.14 -4.93
CA GLY A 46 6.70 -17.35 -5.64
C GLY A 46 6.51 -18.58 -4.76
N VAL A 47 6.74 -18.47 -3.44
CA VAL A 47 6.65 -19.60 -2.49
C VAL A 47 5.48 -19.43 -1.52
N LEU A 48 5.34 -18.24 -0.93
CA LEU A 48 4.27 -17.99 0.03
C LEU A 48 2.93 -17.85 -0.70
N VAL A 49 1.93 -18.61 -0.24
CA VAL A 49 0.55 -18.56 -0.75
C VAL A 49 -0.38 -18.20 0.39
N ILE A 50 -1.21 -17.18 0.18
CA ILE A 50 -2.21 -16.70 1.15
C ILE A 50 -3.57 -16.79 0.47
N GLY A 51 -4.58 -17.29 1.17
CA GLY A 51 -5.94 -17.33 0.66
C GLY A 51 -6.62 -15.98 0.80
N ALA A 52 -7.09 -15.38 -0.30
CA ALA A 52 -8.19 -14.42 -0.22
C ALA A 52 -9.39 -15.12 0.40
N THR A 53 -9.96 -14.52 1.43
CA THR A 53 -11.09 -15.07 2.17
C THR A 53 -12.43 -14.60 1.61
N HIS A 54 -12.45 -13.43 0.97
CA HIS A 54 -13.66 -12.81 0.42
C HIS A 54 -13.34 -12.14 -0.93
N SER A 55 -14.37 -12.01 -1.76
CA SER A 55 -14.35 -11.15 -2.95
C SER A 55 -14.59 -9.68 -2.59
N PHE A 56 -14.29 -8.80 -3.55
CA PHE A 56 -14.66 -7.38 -3.51
C PHE A 56 -16.17 -7.16 -3.34
N ASP A 57 -17.01 -7.99 -3.96
CA ASP A 57 -18.47 -7.86 -3.90
C ASP A 57 -19.04 -8.32 -2.55
N GLU A 58 -18.40 -9.28 -1.89
CA GLU A 58 -18.73 -9.69 -0.52
C GLU A 58 -18.26 -8.70 0.55
N THR A 59 -17.38 -7.76 0.18
CA THR A 59 -16.78 -6.75 1.07
C THR A 59 -16.92 -5.33 0.47
N PRO A 60 -18.15 -4.83 0.22
CA PRO A 60 -18.35 -3.59 -0.54
C PRO A 60 -18.10 -2.30 0.26
N SER A 61 -18.18 -2.37 1.59
CA SER A 61 -18.12 -1.20 2.49
C SER A 61 -17.38 -1.50 3.79
N PRO A 62 -16.08 -1.84 3.75
CA PRO A 62 -15.28 -2.05 4.95
C PRO A 62 -15.04 -0.73 5.72
N ASP A 63 -14.81 -0.83 7.03
CA ASP A 63 -14.48 0.32 7.88
C ASP A 63 -13.03 0.77 7.66
N VAL A 64 -12.12 -0.18 7.41
CA VAL A 64 -10.70 0.06 7.16
C VAL A 64 -10.29 -0.66 5.88
N ILE A 65 -9.60 0.06 4.99
CA ILE A 65 -8.97 -0.49 3.80
C ILE A 65 -7.46 -0.44 3.98
N LEU A 66 -6.78 -1.54 3.69
CA LEU A 66 -5.31 -1.60 3.65
C LEU A 66 -4.84 -2.20 2.33
N VAL A 67 -4.06 -1.44 1.59
CA VAL A 67 -3.49 -1.84 0.30
C VAL A 67 -1.97 -2.05 0.45
N PRO A 68 -1.47 -3.30 0.39
CA PRO A 68 -0.04 -3.57 0.40
C PRO A 68 0.61 -3.15 -0.93
N GLY A 69 1.94 -3.16 -0.95
CA GLY A 69 2.74 -3.05 -2.15
C GLY A 69 3.20 -4.41 -2.69
N GLY A 70 4.13 -4.35 -3.64
CA GLY A 70 4.70 -5.51 -4.32
C GLY A 70 5.24 -5.17 -5.71
N PRO A 71 6.11 -6.01 -6.30
CA PRO A 71 6.67 -5.76 -7.63
C PRO A 71 5.63 -5.62 -8.74
N THR A 72 4.46 -6.27 -8.60
CA THR A 72 3.35 -6.25 -9.57
C THR A 72 2.35 -5.12 -9.33
N THR A 73 2.57 -4.24 -8.35
CA THR A 73 1.65 -3.13 -8.02
C THR A 73 1.29 -2.29 -9.25
N ILE A 74 2.25 -2.00 -10.13
CA ILE A 74 2.02 -1.20 -11.34
C ILE A 74 1.10 -1.92 -12.33
N GLU A 75 1.16 -3.25 -12.38
CA GLU A 75 0.28 -4.07 -13.23
C GLU A 75 -1.16 -3.98 -12.71
N HIS A 76 -1.35 -4.14 -11.40
CA HIS A 76 -2.66 -4.07 -10.73
C HIS A 76 -3.22 -2.65 -10.61
N ALA A 77 -2.38 -1.62 -10.68
CA ALA A 77 -2.80 -0.23 -10.82
C ALA A 77 -3.51 0.08 -12.16
N ARG A 78 -3.67 -0.92 -13.05
CA ARG A 78 -4.45 -0.85 -14.28
C ARG A 78 -5.66 -1.78 -14.26
N ASP A 79 -5.89 -2.49 -13.16
CA ASP A 79 -7.05 -3.36 -12.97
C ASP A 79 -8.27 -2.54 -12.54
N GLU A 80 -9.15 -2.26 -13.50
CA GLU A 80 -10.32 -1.42 -13.25
C GLU A 80 -11.28 -2.00 -12.21
N ASN A 81 -11.33 -3.32 -12.01
CA ASN A 81 -12.17 -3.91 -10.97
C ASN A 81 -11.65 -3.52 -9.57
N VAL A 82 -10.33 -3.60 -9.37
CA VAL A 82 -9.68 -3.15 -8.12
C VAL A 82 -9.85 -1.65 -7.93
N LEU A 83 -9.57 -0.85 -8.97
CA LEU A 83 -9.68 0.61 -8.88
C LEU A 83 -11.12 1.07 -8.63
N ALA A 84 -12.10 0.46 -9.29
CA ALA A 84 -13.50 0.77 -9.10
C ALA A 84 -14.00 0.36 -7.71
N TRP A 85 -13.56 -0.79 -7.18
CA TRP A 85 -13.86 -1.18 -5.80
C TRP A 85 -13.24 -0.20 -4.81
N LEU A 86 -11.95 0.14 -4.95
CA LEU A 86 -11.27 1.12 -4.09
C LEU A 86 -12.01 2.46 -4.07
N ARG A 87 -12.42 2.97 -5.24
CA ARG A 87 -13.19 4.23 -5.36
C ARG A 87 -14.52 4.16 -4.62
N ARG A 88 -15.22 3.02 -4.64
CA ARG A 88 -16.52 2.84 -3.94
C ARG A 88 -16.31 2.67 -2.44
N ALA A 89 -15.47 1.71 -2.04
CA ALA A 89 -15.23 1.37 -0.64
C ALA A 89 -14.65 2.56 0.15
N HIS A 90 -13.77 3.36 -0.48
CA HIS A 90 -13.22 4.57 0.14
C HIS A 90 -14.29 5.59 0.56
N GLN A 91 -15.43 5.66 -0.13
CA GLN A 91 -16.48 6.64 0.19
C GLN A 91 -17.12 6.43 1.57
N THR A 92 -17.04 5.20 2.10
CA THR A 92 -17.64 4.84 3.39
C THR A 92 -16.63 4.41 4.44
N ALA A 93 -15.40 4.10 4.03
CA ALA A 93 -14.34 3.67 4.95
C ALA A 93 -13.94 4.80 5.91
N SER A 94 -13.79 4.48 7.19
CA SER A 94 -13.22 5.40 8.18
C SER A 94 -11.72 5.61 8.00
N TRP A 95 -11.03 4.63 7.42
CA TRP A 95 -9.61 4.71 7.06
C TRP A 95 -9.34 4.02 5.73
N THR A 96 -8.66 4.70 4.82
CA THR A 96 -8.10 4.12 3.59
C THR A 96 -6.60 4.23 3.62
N THR A 97 -5.92 3.09 3.64
CA THR A 97 -4.49 3.05 3.93
C THR A 97 -3.70 2.23 2.92
N SER A 98 -2.41 2.52 2.84
CA SER A 98 -1.50 1.71 2.04
C SER A 98 -0.12 1.60 2.66
N VAL A 99 0.57 0.51 2.36
CA VAL A 99 1.97 0.30 2.68
C VAL A 99 2.78 0.21 1.39
N CYS A 100 4.02 0.71 1.40
CA CYS A 100 4.98 0.52 0.30
C CYS A 100 4.41 1.08 -1.02
N SER A 101 4.53 0.35 -2.12
CA SER A 101 3.97 0.73 -3.42
C SER A 101 2.44 0.68 -3.49
N GLY A 102 1.73 0.20 -2.46
CA GLY A 102 0.26 0.18 -2.43
C GLY A 102 -0.37 1.57 -2.63
N SER A 103 0.35 2.63 -2.26
CA SER A 103 -0.09 4.01 -2.53
C SER A 103 -0.22 4.32 -4.02
N VAL A 104 0.43 3.57 -4.92
CA VAL A 104 0.25 3.70 -6.37
C VAL A 104 -1.14 3.22 -6.80
N LEU A 105 -1.71 2.17 -6.18
CA LEU A 105 -3.10 1.77 -6.44
C LEU A 105 -4.08 2.85 -5.96
N LEU A 106 -3.85 3.43 -4.78
CA LEU A 106 -4.66 4.55 -4.29
C LEU A 106 -4.58 5.77 -5.22
N ALA A 107 -3.38 6.08 -5.72
CA ALA A 107 -3.19 7.15 -6.70
C ALA A 107 -3.88 6.84 -8.04
N ALA A 108 -3.80 5.60 -8.54
CA ALA A 108 -4.47 5.17 -9.76
C ALA A 108 -6.01 5.19 -9.63
N ALA A 109 -6.53 4.93 -8.44
CA ALA A 109 -7.95 5.08 -8.11
C ALA A 109 -8.38 6.56 -7.97
N GLY A 110 -7.45 7.52 -8.05
CA GLY A 110 -7.72 8.96 -7.87
C GLY A 110 -7.91 9.40 -6.42
N ILE A 111 -7.72 8.49 -5.45
CA ILE A 111 -7.90 8.76 -4.00
C ILE A 111 -6.83 9.74 -3.50
N LEU A 112 -5.64 9.72 -4.10
CA LEU A 112 -4.52 10.59 -3.75
C LEU A 112 -4.40 11.86 -4.62
N ASP A 113 -5.37 12.16 -5.48
CA ASP A 113 -5.29 13.32 -6.39
C ASP A 113 -5.05 14.63 -5.63
N GLY A 114 -3.92 15.30 -5.91
CA GLY A 114 -3.53 16.55 -5.26
C GLY A 114 -3.07 16.42 -3.80
N ARG A 115 -2.98 15.21 -3.26
CA ARG A 115 -2.60 14.96 -1.86
C ARG A 115 -1.10 14.78 -1.69
N ARG A 116 -0.63 14.87 -0.44
CA ARG A 116 0.70 14.41 -0.03
C ARG A 116 0.62 12.94 0.35
N ALA A 117 1.60 12.13 -0.04
CA ALA A 117 1.67 10.72 0.34
C ALA A 117 3.10 10.18 0.32
N THR A 118 3.37 9.12 1.08
CA THR A 118 4.62 8.35 1.00
C THR A 118 4.41 7.02 0.26
N SER A 119 5.49 6.31 0.00
CA SER A 119 5.51 5.03 -0.67
C SER A 119 6.83 4.30 -0.39
N HIS A 120 7.06 3.17 -1.05
CA HIS A 120 8.40 2.64 -1.21
C HIS A 120 9.29 3.67 -1.93
N TRP A 121 10.57 3.76 -1.56
CA TRP A 121 11.48 4.78 -2.11
C TRP A 121 11.63 4.70 -3.64
N MET A 122 11.52 3.51 -4.23
CA MET A 122 11.50 3.35 -5.69
C MET A 122 10.19 3.77 -6.36
N ALA A 123 9.07 3.75 -5.63
CA ALA A 123 7.75 4.06 -6.14
C ALA A 123 7.36 5.54 -5.97
N LEU A 124 8.07 6.31 -5.12
CA LEU A 124 7.85 7.75 -4.95
C LEU A 124 7.83 8.55 -6.27
N PRO A 125 8.71 8.30 -7.28
CA PRO A 125 8.63 9.00 -8.56
C PRO A 125 7.34 8.69 -9.33
N VAL A 126 6.78 7.49 -9.18
CA VAL A 126 5.51 7.10 -9.83
C VAL A 126 4.36 7.92 -9.27
N LEU A 127 4.30 8.17 -7.96
CA LEU A 127 3.28 9.02 -7.35
C LEU A 127 3.21 10.43 -7.99
N LYS A 128 4.37 11.03 -8.32
CA LYS A 128 4.40 12.35 -8.99
C LYS A 128 3.64 12.35 -10.31
N THR A 129 3.62 11.22 -11.02
CA THR A 129 2.96 11.12 -12.33
C THR A 129 1.44 11.29 -12.23
N PHE A 130 0.87 10.87 -11.10
CA PHE A 130 -0.54 11.03 -10.72
C PHE A 130 -0.89 12.40 -10.14
N GLY A 131 0.08 13.32 -9.99
CA GLY A 131 -0.17 14.62 -9.36
C GLY A 131 -0.17 14.59 -7.83
N VAL A 132 0.29 13.48 -7.24
CA VAL A 132 0.55 13.36 -5.81
C VAL A 132 1.86 14.06 -5.46
N THR A 133 1.92 14.73 -4.33
CA THR A 133 3.14 15.30 -3.77
C THR A 133 3.84 14.24 -2.91
N PRO A 134 4.92 13.59 -3.38
CA PRO A 134 5.58 12.54 -2.61
C PRO A 134 6.34 13.10 -1.41
N VAL A 135 6.22 12.40 -0.29
CA VAL A 135 6.90 12.68 0.97
C VAL A 135 7.86 11.52 1.22
N SER A 136 9.15 11.80 1.30
CA SER A 136 10.20 10.77 1.34
C SER A 136 10.78 10.55 2.74
N GLU A 137 10.70 11.57 3.57
CA GLU A 137 11.33 11.69 4.87
C GLU A 137 10.45 11.15 6.02
N GLN A 138 9.18 10.88 5.74
CA GLN A 138 8.21 10.38 6.72
C GLN A 138 7.87 8.92 6.43
N ARG A 139 7.84 8.13 7.51
CA ARG A 139 7.50 6.71 7.49
C ARG A 139 6.01 6.45 7.37
N ILE A 140 5.20 7.33 7.95
CA ILE A 140 3.73 7.36 7.87
C ILE A 140 3.35 8.80 7.51
N VAL A 141 2.44 8.97 6.56
CA VAL A 141 1.93 10.27 6.10
C VAL A 141 0.43 10.22 6.12
N ASP A 142 -0.16 11.06 6.97
CA ASP A 142 -1.56 11.43 6.91
C ASP A 142 -1.79 12.33 5.69
N ALA A 143 -2.57 11.84 4.73
CA ALA A 143 -2.91 12.53 3.48
C ALA A 143 -4.22 13.34 3.58
N GLY A 144 -4.80 13.41 4.79
CA GLY A 144 -6.10 14.00 5.08
C GLY A 144 -7.26 13.14 4.59
N ASP A 145 -8.47 13.49 5.01
CA ASP A 145 -9.71 12.92 4.46
C ASP A 145 -9.74 11.39 4.59
N GLN A 146 -9.36 10.90 5.79
CA GLN A 146 -9.31 9.48 6.15
C GLN A 146 -8.26 8.65 5.38
N VAL A 147 -7.34 9.28 4.64
CA VAL A 147 -6.30 8.57 3.88
C VAL A 147 -4.94 8.63 4.57
N VAL A 148 -4.29 7.48 4.75
CA VAL A 148 -2.97 7.39 5.39
C VAL A 148 -2.05 6.44 4.62
N THR A 149 -0.85 6.90 4.28
CA THR A 149 0.12 6.09 3.53
C THR A 149 1.36 5.83 4.35
N ALA A 150 1.94 4.64 4.23
CA ALA A 150 3.18 4.25 4.90
C ALA A 150 4.26 3.86 3.90
N ALA A 151 5.51 4.05 4.30
CA ALA A 151 6.69 3.80 3.49
C ALA A 151 6.92 2.30 3.22
N GLY A 152 8.13 1.91 2.84
CA GLY A 152 8.43 0.54 2.43
C GLY A 152 8.25 -0.51 3.52
N VAL A 153 7.58 -1.61 3.15
CA VAL A 153 7.64 -2.93 3.76
C VAL A 153 7.34 -2.96 5.26
N SER A 154 8.36 -2.87 6.12
CA SER A 154 8.19 -2.92 7.57
C SER A 154 7.42 -1.73 8.14
N ALA A 155 7.27 -0.64 7.37
CA ALA A 155 6.47 0.51 7.78
C ALA A 155 4.99 0.15 8.03
N GLY A 156 4.52 -0.98 7.52
CA GLY A 156 3.19 -1.50 7.81
C GLY A 156 2.95 -1.83 9.29
N ILE A 157 3.98 -2.26 10.03
CA ILE A 157 3.84 -2.53 11.47
C ILE A 157 3.55 -1.22 12.22
N ASP A 158 4.33 -0.18 11.92
CA ASP A 158 4.14 1.13 12.54
C ASP A 158 2.81 1.79 12.12
N LEU A 159 2.38 1.59 10.88
CA LEU A 159 1.05 2.00 10.41
C LEU A 159 -0.05 1.30 11.21
N GLY A 160 0.06 -0.01 11.42
CA GLY A 160 -0.88 -0.78 12.24
C GLY A 160 -0.97 -0.25 13.65
N LEU A 161 0.16 0.04 14.30
CA LEU A 161 0.19 0.60 15.66
C LEU A 161 -0.39 2.01 15.71
N TRP A 162 -0.08 2.85 14.72
CA TRP A 162 -0.65 4.18 14.60
C TRP A 162 -2.17 4.13 14.45
N LEU A 163 -2.68 3.27 13.57
CA LEU A 163 -4.12 3.03 13.38
C LEU A 163 -4.78 2.51 14.66
N ALA A 164 -4.13 1.59 15.38
CA ALA A 164 -4.65 1.10 16.64
C ALA A 164 -4.79 2.23 17.68
N GLY A 165 -3.86 3.18 17.68
CA GLY A 165 -3.96 4.39 18.50
C GLY A 165 -5.12 5.29 18.11
N GLN A 166 -5.36 5.46 16.80
CA GLN A 166 -6.49 6.25 16.30
C GLN A 166 -7.86 5.60 16.58
N ILE A 167 -7.94 4.27 16.49
CA ILE A 167 -9.21 3.54 16.56
C ILE A 167 -9.58 3.16 17.99
N ALA A 168 -8.63 2.62 18.76
CA ALA A 168 -8.88 2.05 20.09
C ALA A 168 -8.16 2.81 21.22
N GLY A 169 -7.49 3.91 20.90
CA GLY A 169 -6.78 4.76 21.86
C GLY A 169 -5.37 4.29 22.20
N GLU A 170 -4.59 5.21 22.77
CA GLU A 170 -3.17 5.04 23.06
C GLU A 170 -2.87 3.84 23.96
N ALA A 171 -3.70 3.60 24.99
CA ALA A 171 -3.49 2.50 25.93
C ALA A 171 -3.56 1.13 25.24
N LYS A 172 -4.52 0.94 24.32
CA LYS A 172 -4.66 -0.30 23.56
C LYS A 172 -3.49 -0.47 22.59
N ALA A 173 -3.10 0.58 21.88
CA ALA A 173 -1.96 0.54 20.97
C ALA A 173 -0.65 0.14 21.68
N LYS A 174 -0.37 0.73 22.85
CA LYS A 174 0.80 0.35 23.68
C LYS A 174 0.71 -1.09 24.19
N ALA A 175 -0.47 -1.55 24.57
CA ALA A 175 -0.67 -2.94 24.99
C ALA A 175 -0.42 -3.93 23.84
N ILE A 176 -0.87 -3.61 22.61
CA ILE A 176 -0.57 -4.44 21.43
C ILE A 176 0.93 -4.42 21.14
N GLN A 177 1.56 -3.24 21.13
CA GLN A 177 3.01 -3.10 20.93
C GLN A 177 3.82 -3.97 21.89
N LEU A 178 3.47 -3.96 23.18
CA LEU A 178 4.10 -4.81 24.18
C LEU A 178 3.76 -6.29 23.98
N GLY A 179 2.51 -6.61 23.64
CA GLY A 179 2.02 -7.97 23.45
C GLY A 179 2.73 -8.72 22.32
N ILE A 180 3.15 -8.01 21.27
CA ILE A 180 3.96 -8.58 20.18
C ILE A 180 5.47 -8.29 20.33
N GLU A 181 5.89 -7.71 21.44
CA GLU A 181 7.28 -7.34 21.74
C GLU A 181 7.94 -6.51 20.62
N TYR A 182 7.21 -5.53 20.08
CA TYR A 182 7.74 -4.66 19.02
C TYR A 182 8.68 -3.58 19.59
N ASP A 183 9.92 -4.00 19.85
CA ASP A 183 11.08 -3.18 20.21
C ASP A 183 12.23 -3.40 19.19
N PRO A 184 12.12 -2.83 17.98
CA PRO A 184 13.06 -3.15 16.91
C PRO A 184 14.48 -2.61 17.20
N GLN A 185 15.48 -3.49 17.14
CA GLN A 185 16.91 -3.15 17.22
C GLN A 185 17.64 -3.60 15.95
N PRO A 186 17.50 -2.88 14.81
CA PRO A 186 18.13 -3.28 13.56
C PRO A 186 19.66 -3.33 13.67
N PRO A 187 20.33 -4.40 13.21
CA PRO A 187 21.79 -4.52 13.30
C PRO A 187 22.55 -3.60 12.35
N PHE A 188 21.87 -2.91 11.44
CA PHE A 188 22.46 -1.98 10.46
C PHE A 188 21.59 -0.73 10.31
N ASP A 189 22.21 0.45 10.14
CA ASP A 189 21.51 1.72 9.92
C ASP A 189 21.42 2.08 8.42
N SER A 190 20.86 1.17 7.62
CA SER A 190 20.70 1.34 6.16
C SER A 190 19.25 1.24 5.67
N GLY A 191 18.28 1.29 6.58
CA GLY A 191 16.85 1.16 6.26
C GLY A 191 16.22 2.37 5.55
N HIS A 192 16.96 3.45 5.32
CA HIS A 192 16.45 4.65 4.66
C HIS A 192 17.49 5.28 3.71
N MET A 193 17.02 5.90 2.63
CA MET A 193 17.87 6.52 1.59
C MET A 193 18.76 7.65 2.15
N SER A 194 18.38 8.34 3.22
CA SER A 194 19.24 9.35 3.84
C SER A 194 20.43 8.76 4.62
N LYS A 195 20.37 7.47 4.98
CA LYS A 195 21.36 6.82 5.85
C LYS A 195 22.26 5.83 5.10
N ALA A 196 21.72 5.16 4.09
CA ALA A 196 22.46 4.18 3.31
C ALA A 196 23.62 4.81 2.50
N SER A 197 24.75 4.09 2.45
CA SER A 197 25.90 4.47 1.61
C SER A 197 25.54 4.45 0.11
N ALA A 198 26.32 5.14 -0.72
CA ALA A 198 26.13 5.11 -2.18
C ALA A 198 26.23 3.68 -2.75
N ALA A 199 27.18 2.88 -2.25
CA ALA A 199 27.34 1.49 -2.65
C ALA A 199 26.12 0.64 -2.25
N THR A 200 25.62 0.80 -1.01
CA THR A 200 24.41 0.11 -0.54
C THR A 200 23.20 0.45 -1.41
N LYS A 201 23.02 1.73 -1.75
CA LYS A 201 21.93 2.19 -2.63
C LYS A 201 22.01 1.57 -4.02
N ALA A 202 23.20 1.53 -4.61
CA ALA A 202 23.41 0.92 -5.93
C ALA A 202 23.08 -0.58 -5.91
N THR A 203 23.58 -1.31 -4.90
CA THR A 203 23.28 -2.74 -4.73
C THR A 203 21.79 -3.00 -4.51
N ALA A 204 21.15 -2.25 -3.62
CA ALA A 204 19.72 -2.36 -3.36
C ALA A 204 18.88 -2.10 -4.63
N THR A 205 19.25 -1.07 -5.39
CA THR A 205 18.60 -0.76 -6.68
C THR A 205 18.75 -1.92 -7.66
N ALA A 206 19.95 -2.50 -7.78
CA ALA A 206 20.20 -3.63 -8.68
C ALA A 206 19.42 -4.89 -8.27
N LEU A 207 19.30 -5.16 -6.96
CA LEU A 207 18.51 -6.28 -6.43
C LEU A 207 17.04 -6.14 -6.80
N LEU A 208 16.44 -4.98 -6.54
CA LEU A 208 15.02 -4.72 -6.76
C LEU A 208 14.66 -4.56 -8.24
N SER A 209 15.60 -4.12 -9.07
CA SER A 209 15.36 -3.93 -10.51
C SER A 209 15.22 -5.25 -11.26
N LYS A 210 15.72 -6.38 -10.73
CA LYS A 210 15.57 -7.70 -11.37
C LYS A 210 14.11 -8.04 -11.67
N ASP A 211 13.20 -7.63 -10.79
CA ASP A 211 11.77 -7.87 -10.96
C ASP A 211 11.10 -6.88 -11.94
N LEU A 212 11.67 -5.68 -12.11
CA LEU A 212 11.16 -4.64 -13.00
C LEU A 212 11.53 -4.85 -14.47
N VAL A 213 12.54 -5.67 -14.77
CA VAL A 213 12.99 -5.97 -16.15
C VAL A 213 12.09 -7.02 -16.83
N LYS A 214 11.10 -7.57 -16.12
CA LYS A 214 10.12 -8.49 -16.70
C LYS A 214 9.30 -7.76 -17.79
N PRO A 215 9.04 -8.37 -18.97
CA PRO A 215 8.28 -7.73 -20.04
C PRO A 215 6.90 -7.22 -19.63
N ALA A 216 6.22 -7.91 -18.71
CA ALA A 216 4.94 -7.51 -18.16
C ALA A 216 5.03 -6.18 -17.38
N ALA A 217 6.01 -6.06 -16.49
CA ALA A 217 6.25 -4.85 -15.69
C ALA A 217 6.64 -3.64 -16.55
N ILE A 218 7.49 -3.84 -17.57
CA ILE A 218 7.86 -2.78 -18.52
C ILE A 218 6.62 -2.29 -19.28
N LYS A 219 5.85 -3.23 -19.86
CA LYS A 219 4.62 -2.92 -20.60
C LYS A 219 3.61 -2.19 -19.70
N ALA A 220 3.40 -2.66 -18.48
CA ALA A 220 2.48 -2.05 -17.53
C ALA A 220 2.90 -0.62 -17.17
N THR A 221 4.19 -0.39 -16.90
CA THR A 221 4.73 0.94 -16.60
C THR A 221 4.52 1.88 -17.77
N THR A 222 4.87 1.46 -19.00
CA THR A 222 4.66 2.29 -20.21
C THR A 222 3.19 2.64 -20.41
N LEU A 223 2.30 1.66 -20.28
CA LEU A 223 0.87 1.89 -20.45
C LEU A 223 0.28 2.78 -19.34
N LEU A 224 0.70 2.60 -18.08
CA LEU A 224 0.25 3.44 -16.97
C LEU A 224 0.63 4.91 -17.18
N LEU A 225 1.87 5.17 -17.64
CA LEU A 225 2.31 6.52 -17.98
C LEU A 225 1.51 7.12 -19.15
N TRP A 226 1.17 6.31 -20.14
CA TRP A 226 0.33 6.70 -21.27
C TRP A 226 -1.10 7.05 -20.83
N ASP A 227 -1.70 6.22 -19.98
CA ASP A 227 -3.03 6.43 -19.41
C ASP A 227 -3.07 7.76 -18.62
N GLN A 228 -2.03 8.05 -17.84
CA GLN A 228 -1.89 9.33 -17.12
C GLN A 228 -1.74 10.55 -18.05
N ALA A 229 -0.97 10.41 -19.13
CA ALA A 229 -0.81 11.48 -20.12
C ALA A 229 -2.15 11.81 -20.80
N ILE A 230 -2.90 10.80 -21.23
CA ILE A 230 -4.24 10.96 -21.81
C ILE A 230 -5.21 11.57 -20.80
N GLY A 231 -5.22 11.07 -19.55
CA GLY A 231 -6.08 11.57 -18.49
C GLY A 231 -5.88 13.05 -18.20
N LYS A 232 -4.63 13.54 -18.20
CA LYS A 232 -4.33 14.98 -18.05
C LYS A 232 -4.87 15.82 -19.20
N VAL A 233 -4.77 15.34 -20.44
CA VAL A 233 -5.32 16.04 -21.62
C VAL A 233 -6.85 16.11 -21.54
N ARG A 234 -7.51 15.01 -21.18
CA ARG A 234 -8.98 14.95 -21.04
C ARG A 234 -9.48 15.92 -19.96
N ARG A 235 -8.84 15.93 -18.78
CA ARG A 235 -9.19 16.85 -17.68
C ARG A 235 -9.03 18.32 -18.07
N ARG A 236 -7.96 18.67 -18.81
CA ARG A 236 -7.76 20.03 -19.32
C ARG A 236 -8.84 20.47 -20.32
N ARG A 237 -9.28 19.57 -21.20
CA ARG A 237 -10.38 19.85 -22.16
C ARG A 237 -11.75 19.95 -21.50
N ALA A 238 -11.98 19.27 -20.39
CA ALA A 238 -13.24 19.36 -19.65
C ALA A 238 -13.35 20.61 -18.77
N ALA A 239 -12.22 21.26 -18.47
CA ALA A 239 -12.14 22.48 -17.66
C ALA A 239 -12.07 23.77 -18.51
N SER A 240 -12.13 23.66 -19.84
CA SER A 240 -12.14 24.75 -20.82
C SER A 240 -13.49 24.85 -21.52
#